data_AF-A0ABD0VR29-F1
#
_entry.id   AF-A0ABD0VR29-F1
#
_cell.length_a   1.000
_cell.length_b   1.000
_cell.length_c   1.000
_cell.angle_alpha   90.00
_cell.angle_beta   90.00
_cell.angle_gamma   90.00
#
_symmetry.space_group_name_H-M   'P 1'
#
loop_
_entity.id
_entity.type
_entity.pdbx_description
1 polymer ?
#
loop_
_entity_poly.entity_id
_entity_poly.type
_entity_poly.pdbx_seq_one_letter_code
_entity_poly.pdbx_strand_id
1 'polypeptide(L)'
;MATASCNLQLKLLFLLFFCHLWPACFLAAVNISHLPGFNGELPFRLETGYVTMDEESGAELFYYFVESERNPNEDPLLLWLIGGPGCSGFNALALDMGLP
;
A
#
# COMPACT_ATOMS: atom_id res chain seq x y z
N MET A 1 16.52 32.97 31.57
CA MET A 1 15.52 31.88 31.72
C MET A 1 14.32 32.01 30.76
N ALA A 2 14.11 33.13 30.06
CA ALA A 2 12.99 33.31 29.11
C ALA A 2 13.24 32.80 27.67
N THR A 3 14.50 32.69 27.24
CA THR A 3 14.87 32.31 25.86
C THR A 3 14.63 30.82 25.55
N ALA A 4 14.72 29.94 26.54
CA ALA A 4 14.47 28.51 26.39
C ALA A 4 12.98 28.17 26.22
N SER A 5 12.09 28.93 26.91
CA SER A 5 10.64 28.75 26.82
C SER A 5 10.09 29.12 25.43
N CYS A 6 10.58 30.23 24.85
CA CYS A 6 10.18 30.67 23.51
C CYS A 6 10.62 29.68 22.40
N ASN A 7 11.83 29.12 22.51
CA ASN A 7 12.34 28.12 21.56
C ASN A 7 11.56 26.79 21.62
N LEU A 8 11.08 26.39 22.81
CA LEU A 8 10.28 25.18 22.97
C LEU A 8 8.87 25.33 22.39
N GLN A 9 8.25 26.49 22.62
CA GLN A 9 6.94 26.83 22.05
C GLN A 9 6.99 26.87 20.52
N LEU A 10 8.05 27.44 19.94
CA LEU A 10 8.21 27.52 18.49
C LEU A 10 8.44 26.13 17.85
N LYS A 11 9.22 25.26 18.51
CA LYS A 11 9.41 23.86 18.09
C LYS A 11 8.11 23.06 18.17
N LEU A 12 7.30 23.29 19.20
CA LEU A 12 6.01 22.63 19.37
C LEU A 12 5.01 23.08 18.28
N LEU A 13 5.00 24.37 17.94
CA LEU A 13 4.19 24.89 16.84
C LEU A 13 4.62 24.32 15.48
N PHE A 14 5.92 24.17 15.25
CA PHE A 14 6.46 23.54 14.04
C PHE A 14 6.09 22.05 13.93
N LEU A 15 6.13 21.32 15.05
CA LEU A 15 5.71 19.92 15.12
C LEU A 15 4.20 19.76 14.85
N LEU A 16 3.37 20.62 15.43
CA LEU A 16 1.92 20.60 15.20
C LEU A 16 1.57 20.96 13.74
N PHE A 17 2.28 21.92 13.14
CA PHE A 17 2.12 22.26 11.73
C PHE A 17 2.51 21.10 10.80
N PHE A 18 3.62 20.40 11.07
CA PHE A 18 4.01 19.21 10.31
C PHE A 18 3.03 18.03 10.49
N CYS A 19 2.39 17.89 11.65
CA CYS A 19 1.35 16.88 11.88
C CYS A 19 0.03 17.19 11.14
N HIS A 20 -0.32 18.47 10.97
CA HIS A 20 -1.54 18.87 10.27
C HIS A 20 -1.38 18.97 8.74
N LEU A 21 -0.16 19.09 8.22
CA LEU A 21 0.13 19.16 6.77
C LEU A 21 0.59 17.84 6.17
N TRP A 22 0.80 16.79 6.95
CA TRP A 22 0.95 15.45 6.43
C TRP A 22 -0.45 14.86 6.36
N PRO A 23 -1.18 14.90 5.22
CA PRO A 23 -2.24 13.94 5.04
C PRO A 23 -1.55 12.60 5.23
N ALA A 24 -1.87 11.94 6.34
CA ALA A 24 -1.45 10.57 6.55
C ALA A 24 -2.20 9.77 5.51
N CYS A 25 -1.67 9.77 4.28
CA CYS A 25 -1.98 8.80 3.27
C CYS A 25 -1.50 7.49 3.89
N PHE A 26 -2.41 6.85 4.63
CA PHE A 26 -2.19 5.53 5.19
C PHE A 26 -2.25 4.56 4.00
N LEU A 27 -1.19 4.56 3.19
CA LEU A 27 -0.90 3.42 2.32
C LEU A 27 -0.57 2.25 3.24
N ALA A 28 -1.60 1.49 3.58
CA ALA A 28 -1.48 0.26 4.35
C ALA A 28 -1.01 -0.85 3.42
N ALA A 29 0.26 -0.81 3.05
CA ALA A 29 0.93 -1.83 2.25
C ALA A 29 1.61 -2.86 3.17
N VAL A 30 1.42 -4.14 2.88
CA VAL A 30 1.98 -5.27 3.63
C VAL A 30 2.63 -6.24 2.66
N ASN A 31 3.90 -6.52 2.88
CA ASN A 31 4.59 -7.58 2.16
C ASN A 31 4.23 -8.95 2.77
N ILE A 32 3.75 -9.87 1.94
CA ILE A 32 3.34 -11.22 2.30
C ILE A 32 4.46 -12.18 1.93
N SER A 33 5.06 -12.82 2.93
CA SER A 33 6.10 -13.85 2.74
C SER A 33 5.58 -15.28 2.82
N HIS A 34 4.41 -15.49 3.41
CA HIS A 34 3.83 -16.81 3.66
C HIS A 34 2.32 -16.78 3.37
N LEU A 35 1.83 -17.77 2.63
CA LEU A 35 0.40 -17.96 2.37
C LEU A 35 -0.10 -19.28 2.98
N PRO A 36 -1.28 -19.28 3.61
CA PRO A 36 -1.92 -20.53 4.01
C PRO A 36 -2.08 -21.47 2.82
N GLY A 37 -1.65 -22.72 2.96
CA GLY A 37 -1.69 -23.72 1.89
C GLY A 37 -0.46 -23.73 0.97
N PHE A 38 0.43 -22.74 1.07
CA PHE A 38 1.74 -22.76 0.44
C PHE A 38 2.79 -23.27 1.43
N ASN A 39 3.60 -24.25 1.02
CA ASN A 39 4.64 -24.81 1.88
C ASN A 39 5.94 -24.01 1.72
N GLY A 40 6.32 -23.26 2.77
CA GLY A 40 7.55 -22.46 2.79
C GLY A 40 7.30 -20.98 2.51
N GLU A 41 8.39 -20.25 2.27
CA GLU A 41 8.34 -18.84 1.84
C GLU A 41 7.94 -18.74 0.37
N LEU A 42 7.21 -17.69 0.01
CA LEU A 42 6.87 -17.42 -1.38
C LEU A 42 8.15 -17.17 -2.21
N PRO A 43 8.27 -17.77 -3.40
CA PRO A 43 9.43 -17.59 -4.27
C PRO A 43 9.46 -16.24 -4.99
N PHE A 44 8.42 -15.43 -4.83
CA PHE A 44 8.26 -14.10 -5.40
C PHE A 44 7.80 -13.12 -4.32
N ARG A 45 7.97 -11.81 -4.57
CA ARG A 45 7.50 -10.78 -3.65
C ARG A 45 6.04 -10.45 -3.95
N LEU A 46 5.19 -10.68 -2.97
CA LEU A 46 3.78 -10.33 -2.99
C LEU A 46 3.51 -9.22 -1.98
N GLU A 47 3.03 -8.09 -2.44
CA GLU A 47 2.54 -7.02 -1.59
C GLU A 47 1.03 -6.90 -1.73
N THR A 48 0.34 -6.62 -0.62
CA THR A 48 -1.08 -6.30 -0.61
C THR A 48 -1.32 -5.00 0.13
N GLY A 49 -2.40 -4.31 -0.19
CA GLY A 49 -2.75 -3.11 0.54
C GLY A 49 -4.03 -2.45 0.06
N TYR A 50 -4.29 -1.27 0.62
CA TYR A 50 -5.45 -0.46 0.29
C TYR A 50 -5.00 0.89 -0.30
N VAL A 51 -5.70 1.32 -1.34
CA VAL A 51 -5.59 2.65 -1.92
C VAL A 51 -6.91 3.37 -1.71
N THR A 52 -6.89 4.47 -0.97
CA THR A 52 -8.08 5.31 -0.76
C THR A 52 -8.48 5.97 -2.07
N MET A 53 -9.74 5.79 -2.47
CA MET A 53 -10.30 6.36 -3.70
C MET A 53 -11.12 7.62 -3.44
N ASP A 54 -11.77 7.69 -2.28
CA ASP A 54 -12.54 8.84 -1.85
C ASP A 54 -12.45 8.99 -0.33
N GLU A 55 -11.84 10.09 0.11
CA GLU A 55 -11.66 10.39 1.54
C GLU A 55 -12.98 10.72 2.23
N GLU A 56 -13.97 11.25 1.50
CA GLU A 56 -15.25 11.66 2.10
C GLU A 56 -16.16 10.46 2.38
N SER A 57 -16.30 9.55 1.41
CA SER A 57 -17.02 8.28 1.64
C SER A 57 -16.17 7.22 2.36
N GLY A 58 -14.85 7.39 2.43
CA GLY A 58 -13.92 6.39 2.93
C GLY A 58 -13.80 5.17 2.02
N ALA A 59 -14.10 5.32 0.72
CA ALA A 59 -14.00 4.22 -0.22
C ALA A 59 -12.53 3.86 -0.49
N GLU A 60 -12.19 2.57 -0.39
CA GLU A 60 -10.83 2.05 -0.58
C GLU A 60 -10.84 0.87 -1.56
N LEU A 61 -9.78 0.77 -2.37
CA LEU A 61 -9.52 -0.35 -3.25
C LEU A 61 -8.41 -1.22 -2.69
N PHE A 62 -8.70 -2.51 -2.53
CA PHE A 62 -7.71 -3.51 -2.19
C PHE A 62 -6.93 -3.96 -3.43
N TYR A 63 -5.62 -4.14 -3.31
CA TYR A 63 -4.76 -4.62 -4.40
C TYR A 63 -3.89 -5.82 -4.01
N TYR A 64 -3.50 -6.59 -5.03
CA TYR A 64 -2.41 -7.57 -5.00
C TYR A 64 -1.34 -7.10 -5.99
N PHE A 65 -0.10 -6.93 -5.53
CA PHE A 65 1.04 -6.55 -6.36
C PHE A 65 2.09 -7.66 -6.30
N VAL A 66 2.38 -8.26 -7.46
CA VAL A 66 3.43 -9.26 -7.62
C VAL A 66 4.58 -8.60 -8.37
N GLU A 67 5.75 -8.54 -7.73
CA GLU A 67 6.95 -7.96 -8.33
C GLU A 67 7.49 -8.89 -9.44
N SER A 68 8.04 -8.32 -10.52
CA SER A 68 8.61 -9.12 -11.61
C SER A 68 9.77 -10.00 -11.12
N GLU A 69 9.77 -11.27 -11.52
CA GLU A 69 10.84 -12.22 -11.21
C GLU A 69 12.11 -12.01 -12.05
N ARG A 70 12.07 -11.17 -13.10
CA ARG A 70 13.20 -10.93 -14.01
C ARG A 70 14.06 -9.73 -13.59
N ASN A 71 13.62 -8.51 -13.91
CA ASN A 71 14.29 -7.28 -13.51
C ASN A 71 13.25 -6.24 -13.10
N PRO A 72 12.81 -6.25 -11.84
CA PRO A 72 11.66 -5.43 -11.41
C PRO A 72 11.90 -3.92 -11.50
N ASN A 73 13.16 -3.48 -11.59
CA ASN A 73 13.48 -2.06 -11.77
C ASN A 73 13.34 -1.59 -13.22
N GLU A 74 13.42 -2.50 -14.19
CA GLU A 74 13.35 -2.19 -15.63
C GLU A 74 12.08 -2.70 -16.30
N ASP A 75 11.46 -3.72 -15.72
CA ASP A 75 10.25 -4.33 -16.25
C ASP A 75 9.05 -3.38 -16.09
N PRO A 76 8.12 -3.36 -17.07
CA PRO A 76 6.99 -2.45 -17.04
C PRO A 76 5.98 -2.84 -15.95
N LEU A 77 5.30 -1.82 -15.41
CA LEU A 77 4.16 -2.03 -14.53
C LEU A 77 2.92 -2.44 -15.35
N LEU A 78 2.32 -3.57 -15.01
CA LEU A 78 1.06 -4.03 -15.61
C LEU A 78 -0.08 -3.90 -14.59
N LEU A 79 -1.13 -3.16 -14.96
CA LEU A 79 -2.37 -3.09 -14.20
C LEU A 79 -3.40 -4.03 -14.82
N TRP A 80 -3.92 -4.96 -14.02
CA TRP A 80 -4.95 -5.90 -14.45
C TRP A 80 -6.27 -5.63 -13.74
N LEU A 81 -7.32 -5.33 -14.51
CA LEU A 81 -8.67 -5.08 -14.01
C LEU A 81 -9.63 -6.08 -14.63
N ILE A 82 -10.37 -6.80 -13.78
CA ILE A 82 -11.46 -7.67 -14.24
C ILE A 82 -12.67 -6.81 -14.57
N GLY A 83 -13.34 -7.15 -15.66
CA GLY A 83 -14.60 -6.51 -16.06
C GLY A 83 -15.80 -7.03 -15.27
N GLY A 84 -17.00 -6.67 -15.74
CA GLY A 84 -18.25 -7.02 -15.05
C GLY A 84 -18.46 -6.21 -13.76
N PRO A 85 -19.72 -5.95 -13.35
CA PRO A 85 -19.97 -5.25 -12.10
C PRO A 85 -19.73 -6.16 -10.89
N GLY A 86 -18.83 -5.76 -9.99
CA GLY A 86 -18.63 -6.40 -8.69
C GLY A 86 -17.79 -7.67 -8.68
N CYS A 87 -17.23 -8.10 -9.81
CA CYS A 87 -16.30 -9.23 -9.85
C CYS A 87 -14.95 -8.84 -9.21
N SER A 88 -14.41 -9.73 -8.36
CA SER A 88 -13.14 -9.48 -7.69
C SER A 88 -11.95 -9.73 -8.63
N GLY A 89 -10.99 -8.80 -8.60
CA GLY A 89 -9.69 -8.96 -9.28
C GLY A 89 -8.89 -10.18 -8.81
N PHE A 90 -9.18 -10.71 -7.62
CA PHE A 90 -8.57 -11.95 -7.12
C PHE A 90 -8.79 -13.14 -8.05
N ASN A 91 -9.93 -13.18 -8.75
CA ASN A 91 -10.23 -14.25 -9.70
C ASN A 91 -9.19 -14.31 -10.83
N ALA A 92 -8.75 -13.14 -11.32
CA ALA A 92 -7.70 -13.04 -12.33
C ALA A 92 -6.40 -13.66 -11.85
N LEU A 93 -6.03 -13.31 -10.62
CA LEU A 93 -4.78 -13.74 -10.02
C LEU A 93 -4.78 -15.24 -9.72
N ALA A 94 -5.87 -15.76 -9.15
CA ALA A 94 -5.95 -17.16 -8.74
C ALA A 94 -6.24 -18.14 -9.88
N LEU A 95 -7.07 -17.75 -10.85
CA LEU A 95 -7.55 -18.67 -11.89
C LEU A 95 -6.90 -18.46 -13.26
N ASP A 96 -6.67 -17.20 -13.65
CA ASP A 96 -6.22 -16.90 -15.02
C ASP A 96 -4.70 -16.83 -15.11
N MET A 97 -4.07 -16.08 -14.20
CA MET A 97 -2.61 -15.90 -14.18
C MET A 97 -1.89 -17.07 -13.49
N GLY A 98 -2.62 -17.81 -12.64
CA GLY A 98 -2.04 -18.77 -11.73
C GLY A 98 -1.23 -18.04 -10.66
N LEU A 99 -1.68 -18.14 -9.40
CA LEU A 99 -0.72 -17.98 -8.31
C LEU A 99 0.42 -18.98 -8.58
N PRO A 100 1.69 -18.54 -8.73
CA PRO A 100 2.79 -19.46 -8.94
C PRO A 100 2.89 -20.49 -7.81
#